data_AF-A0A6J6R6H3-F1
#
_entry.id   AF-A0A6J6R6H3-F1
#
_cell.length_a   1.000
_cell.length_b   1.000
_cell.length_c   1.000
_cell.angle_alpha   90.00
_cell.angle_beta   90.00
_cell.angle_gamma   90.00
#
_symmetry.space_group_name_H-M   'P 1'
#
loop_
_entity.id
_entity.type
_entity.pdbx_description
1 polymer ?
#
loop_
_entity_poly.entity_id
_entity_poly.type
_entity_poly.pdbx_seq_one_letter_code
_entity_poly.pdbx_strand_id
1 'polypeptide(L)'
;MLIALAAEQGKGTDGTTIRDNLASVSSGGTKCTTFAECKTLIAAGTDIDYDGVSGAIEFDANGDPSVATMGVYEYVANDKYEARAAEFITGAVPAA
;
A
#
# COMPACT_ATOMS: atom_id res chain seq x y z
N MET A 1 -3.59 0.09 -7.64
CA MET A 1 -3.21 -1.32 -7.88
C MET A 1 -3.76 -2.23 -6.80
N LEU A 2 -3.69 -1.85 -5.52
CA LEU A 2 -4.25 -2.61 -4.39
C LEU A 2 -5.68 -3.14 -4.60
N ILE A 3 -6.63 -2.29 -4.99
CA ILE A 3 -8.03 -2.70 -5.29
C ILE A 3 -8.10 -3.84 -6.33
N ALA A 4 -7.25 -3.79 -7.35
CA ALA A 4 -7.21 -4.84 -8.39
C ALA A 4 -6.60 -6.14 -7.87
N LEU A 5 -5.62 -6.08 -6.95
CA LEU A 5 -5.06 -7.27 -6.29
C LEU A 5 -6.08 -7.91 -5.34
N ALA A 6 -6.83 -7.09 -4.59
CA ALA A 6 -7.94 -7.57 -3.76
C ALA A 6 -9.01 -8.29 -4.60
N ALA A 7 -9.35 -7.73 -5.77
CA ALA A 7 -10.26 -8.36 -6.72
C ALA A 7 -9.70 -9.67 -7.30
N GLU A 8 -8.40 -9.72 -7.62
CA GLU A 8 -7.71 -10.92 -8.12
C GLU A 8 -7.72 -12.04 -7.06
N GLN A 9 -7.37 -11.72 -5.81
CA GLN A 9 -7.38 -12.67 -4.70
C GLN A 9 -8.80 -13.18 -4.41
N GLY A 10 -9.76 -12.26 -4.33
CA GLY A 10 -11.15 -12.55 -4.01
C GLY A 10 -11.96 -13.11 -5.18
N LYS A 11 -11.39 -13.14 -6.40
CA LYS A 11 -12.02 -13.62 -7.65
C LYS A 11 -13.35 -12.92 -7.96
N GLY A 12 -13.43 -11.62 -7.69
CA GLY A 12 -14.65 -10.82 -7.88
C GLY A 12 -14.36 -9.33 -7.87
N THR A 13 -15.22 -8.55 -8.55
CA THR A 13 -15.05 -7.10 -8.71
C THR A 13 -16.14 -6.28 -8.02
N ASP A 14 -17.02 -6.93 -7.24
CA ASP A 14 -17.99 -6.22 -6.41
C ASP A 14 -17.34 -5.67 -5.14
N GLY A 15 -17.99 -4.68 -4.53
CA GLY A 15 -17.46 -3.99 -3.35
C GLY A 15 -17.30 -4.89 -2.12
N THR A 16 -18.09 -5.98 -2.01
CA THR A 16 -17.97 -6.91 -0.89
C THR A 16 -16.70 -7.73 -1.02
N THR A 17 -16.46 -8.33 -2.18
CA THR A 17 -15.23 -9.06 -2.45
C THR A 17 -13.99 -8.19 -2.26
N ILE A 18 -14.00 -6.96 -2.76
CA ILE A 18 -12.86 -6.05 -2.64
C ILE A 18 -12.60 -5.69 -1.16
N ARG A 19 -13.64 -5.31 -0.41
CA ARG A 19 -13.55 -5.00 1.03
C ARG A 19 -12.94 -6.15 1.82
N ASP A 20 -13.40 -7.36 1.57
CA ASP A 20 -13.01 -8.54 2.36
C ASP A 20 -11.57 -9.00 2.09
N ASN A 21 -10.93 -8.52 1.00
CA ASN A 21 -9.55 -8.89 0.63
C ASN A 21 -8.56 -7.72 0.71
N LEU A 22 -9.02 -6.49 0.95
CA LEU A 22 -8.20 -5.27 0.90
C LEU A 22 -7.02 -5.29 1.87
N ALA A 23 -7.27 -5.72 3.11
CA ALA A 23 -6.24 -5.77 4.14
C ALA A 23 -5.26 -6.93 3.95
N SER A 24 -5.73 -8.09 3.45
CA SER A 24 -4.86 -9.26 3.33
C SER A 24 -3.83 -9.11 2.21
N VAL A 25 -4.16 -8.41 1.12
CA VAL A 25 -3.22 -8.24 -0.01
C VAL A 25 -2.07 -7.26 0.29
N SER A 26 -2.03 -6.67 1.48
CA SER A 26 -1.04 -5.66 1.87
C SER A 26 -0.57 -5.80 3.32
N SER A 27 -0.63 -6.99 3.91
CA SER A 27 -0.14 -7.21 5.27
C SER A 27 0.38 -8.63 5.49
N GLY A 28 1.56 -8.76 6.11
CA GLY A 28 2.08 -10.02 6.66
C GLY A 28 2.63 -11.06 5.66
N GLY A 29 2.26 -10.95 4.39
CA GLY A 29 2.68 -11.84 3.31
C GLY A 29 4.04 -11.53 2.66
N THR A 30 4.25 -12.09 1.48
CA THR A 30 5.47 -11.86 0.67
C THR A 30 5.42 -10.48 0.03
N LYS A 31 6.41 -9.64 0.35
CA LYS A 31 6.53 -8.30 -0.21
C LYS A 31 6.62 -8.34 -1.74
N CYS A 32 5.80 -7.54 -2.41
CA CYS A 32 5.82 -7.32 -3.84
C CYS A 32 5.43 -5.86 -4.15
N THR A 33 5.93 -5.29 -5.25
CA THR A 33 5.85 -3.84 -5.48
C THR A 33 5.13 -3.44 -6.76
N THR A 34 4.86 -4.41 -7.62
CA THR A 34 4.14 -4.19 -8.89
C THR A 34 2.95 -5.13 -9.00
N PHE A 35 1.91 -4.69 -9.70
CA PHE A 35 0.73 -5.53 -9.95
C PHE A 35 1.10 -6.86 -10.62
N ALA A 36 1.99 -6.85 -11.62
CA ALA A 36 2.37 -8.04 -12.37
C ALA A 36 3.07 -9.09 -11.48
N GLU A 37 3.97 -8.64 -10.62
CA GLU A 37 4.65 -9.46 -9.63
C GLU A 37 3.65 -10.05 -8.63
N CYS A 38 2.85 -9.20 -7.98
CA CYS A 38 1.88 -9.62 -6.97
C CYS A 38 0.82 -10.56 -7.55
N LYS A 39 0.31 -10.29 -8.76
CA LYS A 39 -0.65 -11.18 -9.44
C LYS A 39 -0.07 -12.57 -9.69
N THR A 40 1.22 -12.65 -10.03
CA THR A 40 1.91 -13.94 -10.22
C THR A 40 1.97 -14.72 -8.90
N LEU A 41 2.25 -14.04 -7.79
CA LEU A 41 2.27 -14.64 -6.45
C LEU A 41 0.87 -15.10 -6.00
N ILE A 42 -0.16 -14.29 -6.23
CA ILE A 42 -1.57 -14.66 -5.96
C ILE A 42 -1.95 -15.91 -6.77
N ALA A 43 -1.58 -15.97 -8.06
CA ALA A 43 -1.85 -17.12 -8.91
C ALA A 43 -1.12 -18.39 -8.44
N ALA A 44 0.03 -18.24 -7.78
CA ALA A 44 0.77 -19.33 -7.13
C ALA A 44 0.23 -19.72 -5.75
N GLY A 45 -0.83 -19.05 -5.26
CA GLY A 45 -1.41 -19.28 -3.94
C GLY A 45 -0.55 -18.74 -2.79
N THR A 46 0.35 -17.79 -3.08
CA THR A 46 1.19 -17.13 -2.08
C THR A 46 0.43 -15.96 -1.47
N ASP A 47 0.47 -15.86 -0.15
CA ASP A 47 0.02 -14.68 0.58
C ASP A 47 0.96 -13.50 0.28
N ILE A 48 0.39 -12.35 -0.10
CA ILE A 48 1.17 -11.21 -0.59
C ILE A 48 1.07 -10.02 0.35
N ASP A 49 2.07 -9.17 0.27
CA ASP A 49 2.11 -7.91 0.99
C ASP A 49 2.55 -6.80 0.02
N TYR A 50 1.56 -6.15 -0.61
CA TYR A 50 1.79 -5.14 -1.63
C TYR A 50 2.26 -3.80 -1.04
N ASP A 51 3.53 -3.47 -1.29
CA ASP A 51 4.11 -2.15 -1.02
C ASP A 51 4.16 -1.35 -2.33
N GLY A 52 3.20 -0.45 -2.50
CA GLY A 52 3.10 0.39 -3.70
C GLY A 52 4.11 1.53 -3.74
N VAL A 53 3.96 2.42 -4.73
CA VAL A 53 4.79 3.63 -4.87
C VAL A 53 4.72 4.53 -3.62
N SER A 54 3.61 4.49 -2.88
CA SER A 54 3.42 5.21 -1.62
C SER A 54 4.11 4.57 -0.41
N GLY A 55 4.72 3.39 -0.57
CA GLY A 55 5.21 2.57 0.54
C GLY A 55 4.15 1.57 1.04
N ALA A 56 4.36 1.10 2.27
CA ALA A 56 3.52 0.09 2.92
C ALA A 56 2.09 0.55 3.14
N ILE A 57 1.15 -0.39 3.08
CA ILE A 57 -0.29 -0.14 3.23
C ILE A 57 -0.88 -1.10 4.27
N GLU A 58 -0.62 -0.81 5.54
CA GLU A 58 -1.14 -1.60 6.66
C GLU A 58 -2.47 -1.03 7.13
N PHE A 59 -3.54 -1.81 7.18
CA PHE A 59 -4.84 -1.35 7.67
C PHE A 59 -5.03 -1.63 9.16
N ASP A 60 -5.66 -0.71 9.88
CA ASP A 60 -6.15 -0.97 11.24
C ASP A 60 -7.51 -1.69 11.23
N ALA A 61 -8.09 -1.89 12.43
CA ALA A 61 -9.37 -2.57 12.59
C ALA A 61 -10.58 -1.82 12.00
N ASN A 62 -10.46 -0.51 11.78
CA ASN A 62 -11.49 0.31 11.14
C ASN A 62 -11.35 0.32 9.60
N GLY A 63 -10.23 -0.19 9.07
CA GLY A 63 -9.92 -0.14 7.65
C GLY A 63 -9.20 1.16 7.24
N ASP A 64 -8.58 1.86 8.19
CA ASP A 64 -7.76 3.04 7.93
C ASP A 64 -6.27 2.65 7.76
N PRO A 65 -5.51 3.31 6.87
CA PRO A 65 -4.06 3.13 6.81
C PRO A 65 -3.38 3.51 8.14
N SER A 66 -2.68 2.56 8.73
CA SER A 66 -2.00 2.65 10.04
C SER A 66 -0.52 3.01 9.93
N VAL A 67 0.03 3.12 8.72
CA VAL A 67 1.42 3.54 8.46
C VAL A 67 1.43 4.57 7.35
N ALA A 68 2.22 5.63 7.51
CA ALA A 68 2.41 6.64 6.48
C ALA A 68 3.87 7.11 6.43
N THR A 69 4.32 7.46 5.22
CA THR A 69 5.58 8.18 4.99
C THR A 69 5.28 9.63 4.65
N MET A 70 5.69 10.55 5.52
CA MET A 70 5.60 11.99 5.32
C MET A 70 6.88 12.50 4.66
N GLY A 71 6.74 13.04 3.45
CA GLY A 71 7.86 13.63 2.71
C GLY A 71 8.15 15.07 3.13
N VAL A 72 9.43 15.41 3.30
CA VAL A 72 9.89 16.79 3.52
C VAL A 72 10.37 17.35 2.19
N TYR A 73 9.81 18.49 1.78
CA TYR A 73 10.16 19.16 0.53
C TYR A 73 10.56 20.61 0.82
N GLU A 74 11.63 21.08 0.18
CA GLU A 74 12.18 22.42 0.40
C GLU A 74 12.18 23.21 -0.91
N TYR A 75 11.77 24.48 -0.83
CA TYR A 75 11.89 25.40 -1.95
C TYR A 75 13.35 25.74 -2.22
N VAL A 76 13.81 25.48 -3.45
CA VAL A 76 15.14 25.89 -3.94
C VAL A 76 15.04 27.13 -4.84
N ALA A 77 13.82 27.47 -5.28
CA ALA A 77 13.44 28.72 -5.93
C ALA A 77 11.92 28.95 -5.72
N ASN A 78 11.41 30.12 -6.11
CA ASN A 78 9.97 30.44 -5.94
C ASN A 78 9.04 29.49 -6.70
N ASP A 79 9.51 28.90 -7.81
CA ASP A 79 8.78 27.99 -8.70
C ASP A 79 9.30 26.55 -8.65
N LYS A 80 10.25 26.25 -7.75
CA LYS A 80 10.91 24.94 -7.69
C LYS A 80 11.13 24.49 -6.24
N TYR A 81 10.76 23.24 -5.97
CA TYR A 81 11.08 22.56 -4.72
C TYR A 81 11.76 21.22 -5.02
N GLU A 82 12.51 20.73 -4.04
CA GLU A 82 13.20 19.45 -4.09
C GLU A 82 12.88 18.63 -2.84
N ALA A 83 12.88 17.30 -2.98
CA ALA A 83 12.67 16.39 -1.87
C ALA A 83 13.92 16.32 -0.99
N ARG A 84 13.76 16.52 0.32
CA ARG A 84 14.76 16.16 1.33
C ARG A 84 14.55 14.70 1.73
N ALA A 85 14.88 13.78 0.83
CA ALA A 85 14.61 12.35 1.00
C ALA A 85 15.17 11.77 2.32
N ALA A 86 16.33 12.28 2.78
CA ALA A 86 16.93 11.88 4.04
C ALA A 86 16.14 12.31 5.29
N GLU A 87 15.19 13.23 5.13
CA GLU A 87 14.33 13.76 6.20
C GLU A 87 12.90 13.20 6.13
N PHE A 88 12.64 12.24 5.24
CA PHE A 88 11.33 11.59 5.18
C PHE A 88 11.09 10.80 6.47
N ILE A 89 9.91 10.96 7.05
CA ILE A 89 9.54 10.32 8.30
C ILE A 89 8.51 9.25 7.99
N THR A 90 8.76 8.01 8.38
CA THR A 90 7.76 6.94 8.35
C THR A 90 7.33 6.63 9.77
N GLY A 91 6.03 6.58 10.02
CA GLY A 91 5.51 6.36 11.37
C GLY A 91 4.13 5.73 11.37
N ALA A 92 3.75 5.22 12.54
CA ALA A 92 2.42 4.73 12.79
C ALA A 92 1.43 5.90 12.83
N VAL A 93 0.30 5.74 12.15
CA VAL A 93 -0.88 6.61 12.26
C VAL A 93 -1.74 6.03 13.38
N PRO A 94 -2.01 6.77 14.47
CA PRO A 94 -2.88 6.29 15.54
C PRO A 94 -4.27 5.97 14.99
N ALA A 95 -4.84 4.84 15.43
CA ALA A 95 -6.23 4.51 15.13
C ALA A 95 -7.17 5.60 15.67
N ALA A 96 -8.19 5.93 14.88
CA ALA A 96 -9.21 6.92 15.22
C ALA A 96 -10.22 6.41 16.25
#